data_AF-A0A3E0MH78-F1
#
_entry.id   AF-A0A3E0MH78-F1
#
_cell.length_a   1.000
_cell.length_b   1.000
_cell.length_c   1.000
_cell.angle_alpha   90.00
_cell.angle_beta   90.00
_cell.angle_gamma   90.00
#
_symmetry.space_group_name_H-M   'P 1'
#
loop_
_entity.id
_entity.type
_entity.pdbx_description
1 polymer ?
#
loop_
_entity_poly.entity_id
_entity_poly.type
_entity_poly.pdbx_seq_one_letter_code
_entity_poly.pdbx_strand_id
1 'polypeptide(L)'
;MKNRLYLHLMANREKGFALPLAVLIGLILMVTGITMMMRAQGDQSKVIAQKARADALRSSEAGVTRVQDLLNSVRVMATVDSNCDSGDCWERAEVVTNLSPNLQRDLKELDIATTCADPSRNNEIENKILAPTEQRAVNPGLSDLASGQWFDLGNNRYYRVDRVVGYNFTPSSDPNILGWGVLTLEGRSRTSAETDLTNTDIDRDSGDNAASRNRVVVTIPIFPSRPLAFTRTTVPALWVSEGAMVSGEDGADFQGDVVNLECDVNGNDIKQPTPALNPPYKAQFIDNTIVPFPNLPEPPTSPPHPPGQQNLALTSSETFPRLALGDTPSPSGVYEYIVDNINLDDGEKITITAGERVVFYVKGNINGAIEHDCSGVTEPTVCKPGNLQIYADGSGSATPQICLKGDQRLEAFIFARDYSLGKSGNGAFVGAAWGKNWGKIPGCVSGNNAVAVTQGVEWTELITNLKPDDSDLDEAARYLPQLGKTANWCEEPIDTAAGASVCVPSPPPSP
;
A
#
# COMPACT_ATOMS: atom_id res chain seq x y z
N MET A 1 -85.87 -63.58 -23.75
CA MET A 1 -86.39 -62.44 -22.95
C MET A 1 -86.96 -63.04 -21.65
N LYS A 2 -86.52 -62.76 -20.43
CA LYS A 2 -85.97 -61.54 -19.85
C LYS A 2 -84.94 -61.90 -18.75
N ASN A 3 -83.67 -61.63 -19.05
CA ASN A 3 -82.55 -61.54 -18.11
C ASN A 3 -82.72 -60.32 -17.17
N ARG A 4 -83.74 -60.30 -16.31
CA ARG A 4 -83.96 -59.14 -15.42
C ARG A 4 -84.37 -59.44 -13.98
N LEU A 5 -84.34 -60.70 -13.52
CA LEU A 5 -84.81 -61.03 -12.17
C LEU A 5 -83.75 -61.47 -11.17
N TYR A 6 -82.47 -61.57 -11.55
CA TYR A 6 -81.40 -62.02 -10.62
C TYR A 6 -80.48 -60.90 -10.11
N LEU A 7 -80.63 -59.66 -10.61
CA LEU A 7 -79.80 -58.52 -10.19
C LEU A 7 -80.46 -57.57 -9.19
N HIS A 8 -81.75 -57.77 -8.88
CA HIS A 8 -82.48 -56.89 -7.96
C HIS A 8 -82.50 -57.37 -6.50
N LEU A 9 -81.97 -58.57 -6.20
CA LEU A 9 -81.98 -59.14 -4.85
C LEU A 9 -80.65 -58.99 -4.09
N MET A 10 -79.57 -58.58 -4.75
CA MET A 10 -78.29 -58.25 -4.09
C MET A 10 -78.13 -56.76 -3.75
N ALA A 11 -79.04 -55.88 -4.19
CA ALA A 11 -78.88 -54.42 -4.01
C ALA A 11 -79.34 -53.87 -2.64
N ASN A 12 -79.87 -54.71 -1.74
CA ASN A 12 -80.51 -54.24 -0.50
C ASN A 12 -79.95 -54.85 0.81
N ARG A 13 -78.78 -55.50 0.80
CA ARG A 13 -78.18 -56.08 2.02
C ARG A 13 -76.97 -55.32 2.60
N GLU A 14 -76.55 -54.18 2.06
CA GLU A 14 -75.36 -53.46 2.55
C GLU A 14 -75.55 -51.95 2.78
N LYS A 15 -76.77 -51.47 3.03
CA LYS A 15 -77.02 -50.04 3.30
C LYS A 15 -76.80 -49.59 4.75
N GLY A 16 -76.43 -50.50 5.66
CA GLY A 16 -76.20 -50.19 7.08
C GLY A 16 -74.74 -50.02 7.51
N PHE A 17 -73.78 -50.56 6.75
CA PHE A 17 -72.35 -50.59 7.13
C PHE A 17 -71.46 -49.65 6.30
N ALA A 18 -71.96 -49.14 5.18
CA ALA A 18 -71.24 -48.22 4.30
C ALA A 18 -71.00 -46.85 4.95
N LEU A 19 -71.93 -46.37 5.78
CA LEU A 19 -71.85 -45.04 6.39
C LEU A 19 -70.79 -44.97 7.51
N PRO A 20 -70.72 -45.93 8.46
CA PRO A 20 -69.61 -46.01 9.41
C PRO A 20 -68.25 -46.21 8.73
N LEU A 21 -68.18 -47.07 7.69
CA LEU A 21 -66.94 -47.34 6.96
C LEU A 21 -66.44 -46.10 6.19
N ALA A 22 -67.34 -45.37 5.53
CA ALA A 22 -67.01 -44.13 4.83
C ALA A 22 -66.53 -43.03 5.79
N VAL A 23 -67.15 -42.91 6.97
CA VAL A 23 -66.72 -41.98 8.02
C VAL A 23 -65.33 -42.37 8.55
N LEU A 24 -65.08 -43.66 8.77
CA LEU A 24 -63.81 -44.16 9.31
C LEU A 24 -62.66 -44.02 8.30
N ILE A 25 -62.91 -44.29 7.01
CA ILE A 25 -61.95 -44.03 5.92
C ILE A 25 -61.71 -42.52 5.76
N GLY A 26 -62.76 -41.70 5.85
CA GLY A 26 -62.65 -40.24 5.82
C GLY A 26 -61.80 -39.69 6.97
N LEU A 27 -61.95 -40.24 8.18
CA LEU A 27 -61.16 -39.87 9.36
C LEU A 27 -59.69 -40.28 9.22
N ILE A 28 -59.41 -41.48 8.70
CA ILE A 28 -58.03 -41.93 8.44
C ILE A 28 -57.37 -41.02 7.40
N LEU A 29 -58.05 -40.71 6.30
CA LEU A 29 -57.54 -39.80 5.28
C LEU A 29 -57.28 -38.39 5.84
N MET A 30 -58.18 -37.88 6.68
CA MET A 30 -58.02 -36.59 7.35
C MET A 30 -56.81 -36.57 8.30
N VAL A 31 -56.62 -37.62 9.11
CA VAL A 31 -55.45 -37.73 10.01
C VAL A 31 -54.15 -37.86 9.22
N THR A 32 -54.14 -38.61 8.11
CA THR A 32 -52.96 -38.68 7.23
C THR A 32 -52.69 -37.33 6.54
N GLY A 33 -53.74 -36.59 6.16
CA GLY A 33 -53.62 -35.25 5.60
C GLY A 33 -53.05 -34.24 6.59
N ILE A 34 -53.53 -34.24 7.84
CA ILE A 34 -53.03 -33.37 8.93
C ILE A 34 -51.57 -33.68 9.23
N THR A 35 -51.19 -34.95 9.32
CA THR A 35 -49.79 -35.34 9.61
C THR A 35 -48.84 -35.02 8.46
N MET A 36 -49.26 -35.17 7.19
CA MET A 36 -48.50 -34.70 6.03
C MET A 36 -48.38 -33.18 5.99
N MET A 37 -49.43 -32.46 6.36
CA MET A 37 -49.41 -30.99 6.44
C MET A 37 -48.50 -30.48 7.57
N MET A 38 -48.50 -31.12 8.73
CA MET A 38 -47.58 -30.80 9.83
C MET A 38 -46.12 -31.05 9.46
N ARG A 39 -45.83 -32.16 8.76
CA ARG A 39 -44.48 -32.43 8.23
C ARG A 39 -44.08 -31.42 7.16
N ALA A 40 -44.98 -31.11 6.22
CA ALA A 40 -44.72 -30.11 5.19
C ALA A 40 -44.46 -28.71 5.77
N GLN A 41 -45.20 -28.31 6.81
CA GLN A 41 -44.95 -27.06 7.54
C GLN A 41 -43.60 -27.08 8.28
N GLY A 42 -43.22 -28.22 8.87
CA GLY A 42 -41.91 -28.41 9.51
C GLY A 42 -40.74 -28.40 8.52
N ASP A 43 -40.91 -29.00 7.35
CA ASP A 43 -39.90 -28.99 6.28
C ASP A 43 -39.77 -27.59 5.67
N GLN A 44 -40.90 -26.89 5.45
CA GLN A 44 -40.88 -25.49 5.04
C GLN A 44 -40.18 -24.59 6.05
N SER A 45 -40.47 -24.74 7.35
CA SER A 45 -39.82 -23.93 8.39
C SER A 45 -38.32 -24.20 8.49
N LYS A 46 -37.89 -25.46 8.35
CA LYS A 46 -36.47 -25.83 8.29
C LYS A 46 -35.77 -25.23 7.08
N VAL A 47 -36.37 -25.30 5.89
CA VAL A 47 -35.80 -24.71 4.66
C VAL A 47 -35.70 -23.19 4.79
N ILE A 48 -36.72 -22.53 5.36
CA ILE A 48 -36.69 -21.09 5.63
C ILE A 48 -35.56 -20.73 6.62
N ALA A 49 -35.40 -21.48 7.70
CA ALA A 49 -34.33 -21.27 8.67
C ALA A 49 -32.93 -21.50 8.07
N GLN A 50 -32.76 -22.55 7.25
CA GLN A 50 -31.50 -22.81 6.55
C GLN A 50 -31.16 -21.70 5.56
N LYS A 51 -32.15 -21.20 4.82
CA LYS A 51 -31.98 -20.06 3.93
C LYS A 51 -31.59 -18.79 4.69
N ALA A 52 -32.31 -18.47 5.76
CA ALA A 52 -32.02 -17.31 6.60
C ALA A 52 -30.59 -17.36 7.15
N ARG A 53 -30.14 -18.55 7.60
CA ARG A 53 -28.77 -18.77 8.08
C ARG A 53 -27.74 -18.57 6.98
N ALA A 54 -27.99 -19.12 5.80
CA ALA A 54 -27.10 -18.94 4.65
C ALA A 54 -27.02 -17.47 4.21
N ASP A 55 -28.14 -16.74 4.25
CA ASP A 55 -28.17 -15.32 3.90
C ASP A 55 -27.49 -14.44 4.96
N ALA A 56 -27.62 -14.78 6.25
CA ALA A 56 -26.88 -14.14 7.33
C ALA A 56 -25.36 -14.38 7.18
N LEU A 57 -24.93 -15.62 6.90
CA LEU A 57 -23.52 -15.95 6.68
C LEU A 57 -22.92 -15.18 5.50
N ARG A 58 -23.63 -15.11 4.36
CA ARG A 58 -23.24 -14.27 3.22
C ARG A 58 -23.10 -12.80 3.60
N SER A 59 -23.92 -12.32 4.53
CA SER A 59 -23.86 -10.94 5.00
C SER A 59 -22.59 -10.70 5.83
N SER A 60 -22.22 -11.65 6.68
CA SER A 60 -20.93 -11.62 7.40
C SER A 60 -19.73 -11.69 6.44
N GLU A 61 -19.76 -12.55 5.42
CA GLU A 61 -18.70 -12.66 4.40
C GLU A 61 -18.50 -11.36 3.61
N ALA A 62 -19.61 -10.75 3.18
CA ALA A 62 -19.58 -9.45 2.53
C ALA A 62 -19.03 -8.37 3.47
N GLY A 63 -19.44 -8.37 4.73
CA GLY A 63 -18.93 -7.46 5.76
C GLY A 63 -17.43 -7.61 5.98
N VAL A 64 -16.92 -8.84 6.16
CA VAL A 64 -15.48 -9.10 6.35
C VAL A 64 -14.69 -8.57 5.17
N THR A 65 -15.14 -8.86 3.94
CA THR A 65 -14.48 -8.40 2.72
C THR A 65 -14.42 -6.88 2.66
N ARG A 66 -15.53 -6.19 2.94
CA ARG A 66 -15.59 -4.71 2.94
C ARG A 66 -14.65 -4.09 3.99
N VAL A 67 -14.63 -4.63 5.21
CA VAL A 67 -13.74 -4.14 6.27
C VAL A 67 -12.27 -4.41 5.91
N GLN A 68 -11.96 -5.58 5.35
CA GLN A 68 -10.61 -5.89 4.87
C GLN A 68 -10.17 -4.95 3.74
N ASP A 69 -11.05 -4.62 2.79
CA ASP A 69 -10.75 -3.69 1.70
C ASP A 69 -10.50 -2.27 2.21
N LEU A 70 -11.27 -1.82 3.21
CA LEU A 70 -11.05 -0.54 3.89
C LEU A 70 -9.72 -0.54 4.64
N LEU A 71 -9.41 -1.60 5.39
CA LEU A 71 -8.14 -1.72 6.10
C LEU A 71 -6.95 -1.83 5.15
N ASN A 72 -7.08 -2.52 4.02
CA ASN A 72 -6.04 -2.54 2.99
C ASN A 72 -5.80 -1.15 2.39
N SER A 73 -6.86 -0.34 2.31
CA SER A 73 -6.76 1.04 1.85
C SER A 73 -6.17 2.00 2.90
N VAL A 74 -6.50 1.80 4.18
CA VAL A 74 -6.03 2.62 5.30
C VAL A 74 -5.20 1.75 6.27
N ARG A 75 -4.11 1.16 5.76
CA ARG A 75 -3.37 0.07 6.44
C ARG A 75 -2.92 0.36 7.87
N VAL A 76 -2.60 1.61 8.18
CA VAL A 76 -2.19 2.05 9.53
C VAL A 76 -3.29 1.84 10.56
N MET A 77 -4.57 1.88 10.14
CA MET A 77 -5.74 1.66 10.99
C MET A 77 -5.88 0.22 11.46
N ALA A 78 -5.21 -0.71 10.80
CA ALA A 78 -5.17 -2.08 11.28
C ALA A 78 -4.49 -2.15 12.67
N THR A 79 -3.60 -1.20 12.99
CA THR A 79 -2.82 -1.18 14.24
C THR A 79 -3.57 -0.83 15.51
N VAL A 80 -4.83 -0.42 15.38
CA VAL A 80 -5.62 0.12 16.48
C VAL A 80 -6.99 -0.54 16.57
N ASP A 81 -7.58 -0.51 17.77
CA ASP A 81 -8.93 -1.03 18.03
C ASP A 81 -9.99 -0.22 17.26
N SER A 82 -11.18 -0.81 17.06
CA SER A 82 -12.30 -0.04 16.50
C SER A 82 -12.77 1.05 17.46
N ASN A 83 -12.85 0.74 18.76
CA ASN A 83 -13.38 1.62 19.79
C ASN A 83 -12.41 1.65 20.97
N CYS A 84 -12.28 2.82 21.61
CA CYS A 84 -11.36 2.99 22.73
C CYS A 84 -11.86 4.01 23.76
N ASP A 85 -11.64 3.73 25.04
CA ASP A 85 -11.91 4.68 26.14
C ASP A 85 -10.90 5.84 26.12
N SER A 86 -9.66 5.56 25.70
CA SER A 86 -8.57 6.52 25.52
C SER A 86 -7.56 6.02 24.48
N GLY A 87 -6.89 6.92 23.77
CA GLY A 87 -5.85 6.59 22.79
C GLY A 87 -6.36 6.58 21.34
N ASP A 88 -5.62 5.90 20.47
CA ASP A 88 -5.87 5.81 19.04
C ASP A 88 -6.83 4.64 18.74
N CYS A 89 -7.92 4.91 18.00
CA CYS A 89 -8.89 3.92 17.54
C CYS A 89 -9.69 4.43 16.35
N TRP A 90 -10.45 3.56 15.68
CA TRP A 90 -11.22 3.92 14.48
C TRP A 90 -12.26 5.00 14.74
N GLU A 91 -12.97 4.92 15.86
CA GLU A 91 -13.97 5.90 16.26
C GLU A 91 -13.41 7.34 16.31
N ARG A 92 -12.16 7.49 16.74
CA ARG A 92 -11.50 8.80 16.95
C ARG A 92 -10.47 9.14 15.86
N ALA A 93 -10.36 8.32 14.83
CA ALA A 93 -9.41 8.54 13.75
C ALA A 93 -9.82 9.75 12.90
N GLU A 94 -8.88 10.64 12.66
CA GLU A 94 -9.06 11.84 11.84
C GLU A 94 -7.73 12.18 11.18
N VAL A 95 -7.80 12.65 9.92
CA VAL A 95 -6.63 13.21 9.22
C VAL A 95 -6.52 14.68 9.64
N VAL A 96 -5.73 14.96 10.67
CA VAL A 96 -5.56 16.33 11.19
C VAL A 96 -4.37 17.05 10.56
N THR A 97 -4.49 18.38 10.43
CA THR A 97 -3.43 19.24 9.88
C THR A 97 -2.28 19.48 10.86
N ASN A 98 -2.58 19.49 12.17
CA ASN A 98 -1.60 19.69 13.24
C ASN A 98 -1.04 18.35 13.72
N LEU A 99 0.29 18.19 13.68
CA LEU A 99 0.99 16.99 14.12
C LEU A 99 0.76 16.76 15.61
N SER A 100 -0.02 15.73 15.95
CA SER A 100 0.01 15.12 17.28
C SER A 100 0.84 13.82 17.22
N PRO A 101 1.39 13.32 18.34
CA PRO A 101 2.12 12.06 18.33
C PRO A 101 1.20 10.88 17.96
N ASN A 102 1.75 9.85 17.33
CA ASN A 102 1.10 8.56 17.00
C ASN A 102 0.16 8.60 15.78
N LEU A 103 -0.91 7.79 15.75
CA LEU A 103 -1.71 7.39 14.56
C LEU A 103 -2.06 8.52 13.59
N GLN A 104 -2.31 9.74 14.10
CA GLN A 104 -2.63 10.91 13.27
C GLN A 104 -1.49 11.33 12.33
N ARG A 105 -0.23 11.19 12.77
CA ARG A 105 0.93 11.38 11.90
C ARG A 105 0.94 10.34 10.80
N ASP A 106 0.79 9.07 11.14
CA ASP A 106 0.84 7.96 10.19
C ASP A 106 -0.32 8.03 9.19
N LEU A 107 -1.50 8.51 9.62
CA LEU A 107 -2.65 8.78 8.77
C LEU A 107 -2.42 9.97 7.83
N LYS A 108 -1.80 11.05 8.32
CA LYS A 108 -1.42 12.18 7.49
C LYS A 108 -0.39 11.77 6.44
N GLU A 109 0.63 11.01 6.81
CA GLU A 109 1.62 10.47 5.88
C GLU A 109 0.97 9.57 4.82
N LEU A 110 0.02 8.73 5.22
CA LEU A 110 -0.73 7.89 4.28
C LEU A 110 -1.64 8.72 3.37
N ASP A 111 -2.30 9.76 3.88
CA ASP A 111 -3.15 10.67 3.10
C ASP A 111 -2.33 11.46 2.09
N ILE A 112 -1.17 12.00 2.50
CA ILE A 112 -0.19 12.63 1.62
C ILE A 112 0.23 11.64 0.52
N ALA A 113 0.75 10.46 0.89
CA ALA A 113 1.18 9.44 -0.09
C ALA A 113 0.05 8.94 -1.01
N THR A 114 -1.21 9.04 -0.58
CA THR A 114 -2.38 8.67 -1.38
C THR A 114 -2.75 9.79 -2.35
N THR A 115 -2.75 11.04 -1.89
CA THR A 115 -3.21 12.22 -2.63
C THR A 115 -2.21 12.67 -3.67
N CYS A 116 -0.89 12.66 -3.41
CA CYS A 116 0.21 12.83 -4.38
C CYS A 116 -0.05 13.88 -5.49
N ALA A 117 -0.61 15.04 -5.14
CA ALA A 117 -0.98 16.14 -6.04
C ALA A 117 -2.03 15.81 -7.13
N ASP A 118 -2.86 14.79 -6.93
CA ASP A 118 -4.12 14.61 -7.66
C ASP A 118 -5.28 15.21 -6.84
N PRO A 119 -5.78 16.41 -7.18
CA PRO A 119 -6.86 17.03 -6.43
C PRO A 119 -8.15 16.20 -6.43
N SER A 120 -8.32 15.27 -7.38
CA SER A 120 -9.47 14.37 -7.40
C SER A 120 -9.42 13.29 -6.32
N ARG A 121 -8.24 13.06 -5.74
CA ARG A 121 -7.98 12.11 -4.66
C ARG A 121 -7.81 12.81 -3.30
N ASN A 122 -8.00 14.13 -3.26
CA ASN A 122 -8.14 14.87 -2.02
C ASN A 122 -9.24 14.23 -1.17
N ASN A 123 -8.92 14.00 0.09
CA ASN A 123 -9.80 13.36 1.07
C ASN A 123 -10.04 11.87 0.78
N GLU A 124 -9.26 11.17 -0.05
CA GLU A 124 -9.46 9.72 -0.28
C GLU A 124 -9.31 8.93 1.01
N ILE A 125 -8.27 9.19 1.82
CA ILE A 125 -8.09 8.52 3.11
C ILE A 125 -9.12 9.01 4.13
N GLU A 126 -9.36 10.32 4.18
CA GLU A 126 -10.40 10.90 5.04
C GLU A 126 -11.78 10.26 4.78
N ASN A 127 -12.20 10.13 3.53
CA ASN A 127 -13.47 9.51 3.13
C ASN A 127 -13.55 8.01 3.45
N LYS A 128 -12.42 7.31 3.53
CA LYS A 128 -12.37 5.90 3.94
C LYS A 128 -12.41 5.74 5.46
N ILE A 129 -11.98 6.75 6.21
CA ILE A 129 -12.11 6.81 7.67
C ILE A 129 -13.53 7.25 8.04
N LEU A 130 -13.99 8.34 7.46
CA LEU A 130 -15.31 8.93 7.68
C LEU A 130 -16.01 9.08 6.33
N ALA A 131 -16.97 8.20 6.03
CA ALA A 131 -17.62 8.25 4.72
C ALA A 131 -18.43 9.54 4.54
N PRO A 132 -18.49 10.10 3.32
CA PRO A 132 -19.39 11.20 3.01
C PRO A 132 -20.81 10.89 3.45
N THR A 133 -21.51 11.87 4.01
CA THR A 133 -22.86 11.71 4.60
C THR A 133 -23.85 10.98 3.69
N GLU A 134 -23.78 11.25 2.38
CA GLU A 134 -24.67 10.65 1.37
C GLU A 134 -24.35 9.17 1.08
N GLN A 135 -23.13 8.72 1.36
CA GLN A 135 -22.65 7.36 1.09
C GLN A 135 -22.59 6.49 2.34
N ARG A 136 -22.54 7.09 3.53
CA ARG A 136 -22.37 6.45 4.84
C ARG A 136 -23.28 5.24 5.08
N ALA A 137 -24.53 5.28 4.61
CA ALA A 137 -25.49 4.19 4.80
C ALA A 137 -25.18 2.93 3.97
N VAL A 138 -24.50 3.09 2.82
CA VAL A 138 -24.24 2.01 1.86
C VAL A 138 -22.76 1.60 1.90
N ASN A 139 -21.86 2.57 2.03
CA ASN A 139 -20.41 2.43 2.07
C ASN A 139 -19.88 3.19 3.30
N PRO A 140 -19.98 2.61 4.51
CA PRO A 140 -19.46 3.24 5.72
C PRO A 140 -17.94 3.31 5.73
N GLY A 141 -17.39 4.34 6.37
CA GLY A 141 -15.97 4.44 6.70
C GLY A 141 -15.62 3.66 7.98
N LEU A 142 -14.34 3.58 8.31
CA LEU A 142 -13.85 2.87 9.51
C LEU A 142 -14.42 3.43 10.82
N SER A 143 -14.54 4.75 10.96
CA SER A 143 -15.15 5.41 12.12
C SER A 143 -16.65 5.12 12.22
N ASP A 144 -17.33 5.00 11.08
CA ASP A 144 -18.76 4.64 11.04
C ASP A 144 -18.98 3.22 11.51
N LEU A 145 -18.11 2.30 11.09
CA LEU A 145 -18.15 0.90 11.51
C LEU A 145 -17.91 0.75 13.02
N ALA A 146 -17.12 1.63 13.63
CA ALA A 146 -16.89 1.65 15.08
C ALA A 146 -18.16 1.92 15.90
N SER A 147 -19.19 2.55 15.32
CA SER A 147 -20.46 2.79 16.02
C SER A 147 -21.24 1.50 16.39
N GLY A 148 -20.91 0.37 15.77
CA GLY A 148 -21.60 -0.91 16.02
C GLY A 148 -23.02 -1.00 15.45
N GLN A 149 -23.45 -0.03 14.64
CA GLN A 149 -24.77 -0.05 13.98
C GLN A 149 -24.83 -1.02 12.79
N TRP A 150 -26.04 -1.32 12.33
CA TRP A 150 -26.26 -2.15 11.14
C TRP A 150 -26.08 -1.35 9.84
N PHE A 151 -25.42 -1.95 8.86
CA PHE A 151 -25.22 -1.41 7.51
C PHE A 151 -25.86 -2.30 6.45
N ASP A 152 -26.51 -1.68 5.47
CA ASP A 152 -27.30 -2.38 4.44
C ASP A 152 -26.41 -2.92 3.30
N LEU A 153 -26.63 -4.18 2.94
CA LEU A 153 -26.02 -4.88 1.80
C LEU A 153 -26.99 -5.07 0.63
N GLY A 154 -28.21 -4.54 0.75
CA GLY A 154 -29.33 -4.75 -0.14
C GLY A 154 -29.97 -6.13 0.02
N ASN A 155 -31.22 -6.23 -0.44
CA ASN A 155 -32.06 -7.43 -0.30
C ASN A 155 -32.31 -7.82 1.16
N ASN A 156 -32.55 -6.83 2.03
CA ASN A 156 -32.80 -7.02 3.47
C ASN A 156 -31.68 -7.80 4.18
N ARG A 157 -30.43 -7.54 3.79
CA ARG A 157 -29.23 -8.14 4.37
C ARG A 157 -28.39 -7.03 4.99
N TYR A 158 -27.87 -7.29 6.18
CA TYR A 158 -27.19 -6.31 6.98
C TYR A 158 -25.95 -6.91 7.61
N TYR A 159 -24.94 -6.07 7.86
CA TYR A 159 -23.77 -6.44 8.66
C TYR A 159 -23.48 -5.36 9.69
N ARG A 160 -22.81 -5.74 10.77
CA ARG A 160 -22.21 -4.80 11.71
C ARG A 160 -20.86 -5.31 12.19
N VAL A 161 -20.01 -4.38 12.60
CA VAL A 161 -18.77 -4.69 13.33
C VAL A 161 -19.12 -4.67 14.80
N ASP A 162 -19.06 -5.84 15.46
CA ASP A 162 -19.28 -5.93 16.90
C ASP A 162 -18.05 -5.44 17.66
N ARG A 163 -16.87 -5.90 17.21
CA ARG A 163 -15.60 -5.52 17.81
C ARG A 163 -14.44 -5.74 16.85
N VAL A 164 -13.51 -4.79 16.82
CA VAL A 164 -12.15 -5.04 16.34
C VAL A 164 -11.20 -4.84 17.50
N VAL A 165 -10.49 -5.90 17.85
CA VAL A 165 -9.39 -5.82 18.81
C VAL A 165 -8.14 -5.62 17.98
N GLY A 166 -7.56 -4.43 18.10
CA GLY A 166 -6.26 -4.04 17.60
C GLY A 166 -5.16 -4.80 18.31
N TYR A 167 -3.93 -4.62 17.83
CA TYR A 167 -2.87 -5.59 18.08
C TYR A 167 -2.47 -5.67 19.55
N ASN A 168 -2.45 -6.89 20.07
CA ASN A 168 -1.48 -7.22 21.09
C ASN A 168 -0.19 -7.56 20.35
N PHE A 169 0.86 -6.76 20.52
CA PHE A 169 2.24 -7.12 20.15
C PHE A 169 2.74 -8.25 21.08
N THR A 170 1.97 -9.32 21.23
CA THR A 170 2.52 -10.55 21.80
C THR A 170 3.46 -11.10 20.75
N PRO A 171 4.77 -11.22 21.06
CA PRO A 171 5.75 -11.72 20.12
C PRO A 171 5.25 -13.07 19.62
N SER A 172 4.84 -13.09 18.36
CA SER A 172 4.66 -14.33 17.66
C SER A 172 6.06 -14.98 17.60
N SER A 173 6.14 -16.31 17.63
CA SER A 173 7.40 -17.02 17.40
C SER A 173 7.98 -16.78 16.00
N ASP A 174 7.22 -16.13 15.11
CA ASP A 174 7.62 -15.70 13.78
C ASP A 174 7.98 -14.20 13.78
N PRO A 175 9.25 -13.83 13.52
CA PRO A 175 9.69 -12.43 13.45
C PRO A 175 9.05 -11.66 12.27
N ASN A 176 8.40 -12.36 11.33
CA ASN A 176 7.76 -11.74 10.17
C ASN A 176 6.29 -11.37 10.42
N ILE A 177 5.70 -11.70 11.57
CA ILE A 177 4.32 -11.33 11.91
C ILE A 177 4.35 -10.28 13.02
N LEU A 178 3.90 -9.05 12.71
CA LEU A 178 3.78 -7.96 13.69
C LEU A 178 2.71 -8.26 14.75
N GLY A 179 1.65 -8.95 14.36
CA GLY A 179 0.56 -9.32 15.25
C GLY A 179 -0.62 -9.96 14.53
N TRP A 180 -1.61 -10.37 15.31
CA TRP A 180 -2.87 -10.93 14.82
C TRP A 180 -4.00 -9.93 15.07
N GLY A 181 -4.69 -9.56 14.01
CA GLY A 181 -5.88 -8.71 14.09
C GLY A 181 -7.10 -9.60 14.26
N VAL A 182 -7.95 -9.27 15.23
CA VAL A 182 -9.20 -9.99 15.48
C VAL A 182 -10.36 -9.11 15.07
N LEU A 183 -11.07 -9.56 14.04
CA LEU A 183 -12.23 -8.86 13.49
C LEU A 183 -13.48 -9.69 13.78
N THR A 184 -14.40 -9.14 14.56
CA THR A 184 -15.69 -9.75 14.91
C THR A 184 -16.80 -9.03 14.17
N LEU A 185 -17.54 -9.77 13.33
CA LEU A 185 -18.71 -9.26 12.63
C LEU A 185 -19.95 -10.06 12.97
N GLU A 186 -21.08 -9.38 12.85
CA GLU A 186 -22.39 -10.01 12.79
C GLU A 186 -23.04 -9.76 11.44
N GLY A 187 -23.65 -10.81 10.89
CA GLY A 187 -24.49 -10.76 9.72
C GLY A 187 -25.94 -10.99 10.09
N ARG A 188 -26.84 -10.33 9.37
CA ARG A 188 -28.28 -10.46 9.57
C ARG A 188 -29.00 -10.48 8.23
N SER A 189 -30.02 -11.32 8.12
CA SER A 189 -30.96 -11.34 7.01
C SER A 189 -32.38 -11.14 7.55
N ARG A 190 -33.22 -10.43 6.80
CA ARG A 190 -34.61 -10.17 7.17
C ARG A 190 -35.55 -10.44 6.00
N THR A 191 -36.81 -10.75 6.33
CA THR A 191 -37.88 -10.87 5.33
C THR A 191 -38.47 -9.53 4.92
N SER A 192 -38.30 -8.50 5.74
CA SER A 192 -38.70 -7.11 5.49
C SER A 192 -37.55 -6.14 5.78
N ALA A 193 -37.62 -4.93 5.20
CA ALA A 193 -36.61 -3.90 5.41
C ALA A 193 -36.55 -3.43 6.87
N GLU A 194 -35.35 -3.06 7.32
CA GLU A 194 -35.10 -2.44 8.64
C GLU A 194 -35.54 -0.99 8.67
N THR A 195 -36.19 -0.60 9.78
CA THR A 195 -36.63 0.79 10.03
C THR A 195 -35.73 1.50 11.05
N ASP A 196 -34.98 0.76 11.86
CA ASP A 196 -34.01 1.30 12.81
C ASP A 196 -32.72 0.46 12.81
N LEU A 197 -31.68 1.02 12.20
CA LEU A 197 -30.34 0.41 12.09
C LEU A 197 -29.48 0.58 13.34
N THR A 198 -29.88 1.44 14.28
CA THR A 198 -29.14 1.71 15.52
C THR A 198 -29.47 0.72 16.62
N ASN A 199 -30.65 0.09 16.56
CA ASN A 199 -31.06 -0.87 17.57
C ASN A 199 -30.42 -2.25 17.29
N THR A 200 -29.55 -2.65 18.21
CA THR A 200 -28.68 -3.83 18.14
C THR A 200 -29.20 -5.03 18.94
N ASP A 201 -30.34 -4.92 19.62
CA ASP A 201 -30.89 -5.94 20.52
C ASP A 201 -31.15 -7.29 19.81
N ILE A 202 -30.91 -8.40 20.52
CA ILE A 202 -31.03 -9.77 20.00
C ILE A 202 -32.51 -10.19 19.81
N ASP A 203 -33.40 -9.81 20.74
CA ASP A 203 -34.77 -10.35 20.84
C ASP A 203 -35.88 -9.38 20.36
N ARG A 204 -35.55 -8.48 19.44
CA ARG A 204 -36.37 -7.28 19.18
C ARG A 204 -37.63 -7.51 18.35
N ASP A 205 -37.60 -8.38 17.34
CA ASP A 205 -38.69 -8.50 16.35
C ASP A 205 -39.18 -9.94 16.19
N SER A 206 -40.50 -10.14 16.12
CA SER A 206 -41.12 -11.45 15.85
C SER A 206 -40.82 -12.02 14.45
N GLY A 207 -40.15 -11.24 13.58
CA GLY A 207 -39.67 -11.64 12.26
C GLY A 207 -38.18 -12.02 12.22
N ASP A 208 -37.44 -11.77 13.30
CA ASP A 208 -36.08 -12.25 13.49
C ASP A 208 -36.15 -13.60 14.20
N ASN A 209 -35.89 -14.69 13.48
CA ASN A 209 -35.58 -15.95 14.16
C ASN A 209 -34.08 -15.99 14.45
N ALA A 210 -33.64 -16.72 15.47
CA ALA A 210 -32.21 -16.86 15.77
C ALA A 210 -31.37 -17.35 14.57
N ALA A 211 -32.01 -18.01 13.60
CA ALA A 211 -31.38 -18.45 12.36
C ALA A 211 -31.08 -17.32 11.35
N SER A 212 -31.67 -16.13 11.52
CA SER A 212 -31.49 -14.99 10.62
C SER A 212 -30.32 -14.08 11.00
N ARG A 213 -29.58 -14.44 12.04
CA ARG A 213 -28.37 -13.76 12.49
C ARG A 213 -27.22 -14.77 12.60
N ASN A 214 -26.00 -14.29 12.46
CA ASN A 214 -24.80 -15.07 12.74
C ASN A 214 -23.69 -14.14 13.21
N ARG A 215 -22.72 -14.69 13.95
CA ARG A 215 -21.53 -13.99 14.39
C ARG A 215 -20.30 -14.75 13.90
N VAL A 216 -19.36 -14.03 13.31
CA VAL A 216 -18.11 -14.56 12.77
C VAL A 216 -16.94 -13.81 13.37
N VAL A 217 -15.94 -14.56 13.82
CA VAL A 217 -14.64 -14.05 14.24
C VAL A 217 -13.61 -14.50 13.20
N VAL A 218 -12.89 -13.53 12.64
CA VAL A 218 -11.78 -13.78 11.72
C VAL A 218 -10.48 -13.27 12.30
N THR A 219 -9.41 -14.03 12.09
CA THR A 219 -8.05 -13.61 12.45
C THR A 219 -7.23 -13.32 11.20
N ILE A 220 -6.61 -12.16 11.16
CA ILE A 220 -5.83 -11.69 10.01
C ILE A 220 -4.40 -11.43 10.49
N PRO A 221 -3.38 -12.11 9.95
CA PRO A 221 -2.00 -11.83 10.29
C PRO A 221 -1.60 -10.50 9.67
N ILE A 222 -0.80 -9.72 10.40
CA ILE A 222 -0.20 -8.49 9.87
C ILE A 222 1.29 -8.66 9.73
N PHE A 223 1.77 -8.33 8.55
CA PHE A 223 3.17 -8.42 8.18
C PHE A 223 3.78 -7.02 8.14
N PRO A 224 5.04 -6.85 8.54
CA PRO A 224 5.78 -5.62 8.25
C PRO A 224 5.99 -5.51 6.73
N SER A 225 5.94 -4.29 6.18
CA SER A 225 6.26 -4.05 4.77
C SER A 225 7.49 -3.20 4.60
N ARG A 226 8.62 -3.81 4.23
CA ARG A 226 9.80 -3.03 3.85
C ARG A 226 9.52 -2.21 2.58
N PRO A 227 9.94 -0.94 2.52
CA PRO A 227 9.86 -0.15 1.28
C PRO A 227 10.63 -0.84 0.15
N LEU A 228 9.95 -1.21 -0.94
CA LEU A 228 10.57 -1.96 -2.04
C LEU A 228 11.65 -1.14 -2.76
N ALA A 229 11.55 0.19 -2.71
CA ALA A 229 12.56 1.11 -3.25
C ALA A 229 13.99 0.83 -2.73
N PHE A 230 14.12 0.32 -1.49
CA PHE A 230 15.42 0.04 -0.88
C PHE A 230 15.77 -1.45 -0.84
N THR A 231 14.81 -2.35 -1.04
CA THR A 231 15.07 -3.80 -1.08
C THR A 231 15.40 -4.31 -2.48
N ARG A 232 15.28 -3.47 -3.52
CA ARG A 232 15.68 -3.78 -4.89
C ARG A 232 17.20 -3.76 -5.08
N THR A 233 17.66 -4.25 -6.22
CA THR A 233 19.07 -4.18 -6.64
C THR A 233 19.48 -2.77 -7.06
N THR A 234 18.52 -1.95 -7.50
CA THR A 234 18.73 -0.59 -7.98
C THR A 234 18.57 0.45 -6.87
N VAL A 235 19.34 1.53 -7.01
CA VAL A 235 19.29 2.75 -6.20
C VAL A 235 18.09 3.60 -6.63
N PRO A 236 17.30 4.23 -5.73
CA PRO A 236 16.23 5.15 -6.10
C PRO A 236 16.66 6.22 -7.10
N ALA A 237 15.85 6.46 -8.13
CA ALA A 237 16.13 7.42 -9.20
C ALA A 237 16.27 8.84 -8.66
N LEU A 238 15.41 9.21 -7.73
CA LEU A 238 15.42 10.50 -7.06
C LEU A 238 15.30 10.28 -5.55
N TRP A 239 16.19 10.91 -4.77
CA TRP A 239 16.02 11.06 -3.33
C TRP A 239 16.25 12.52 -2.96
N VAL A 240 15.21 13.21 -2.50
CA VAL A 240 15.29 14.63 -2.11
C VAL A 240 14.81 14.88 -0.69
N SER A 241 15.40 15.88 -0.01
CA SER A 241 15.09 16.20 1.38
C SER A 241 13.99 17.26 1.58
N GLU A 242 13.80 18.17 0.61
CA GLU A 242 12.91 19.35 0.70
C GLU A 242 12.01 19.52 -0.55
N GLY A 243 11.54 18.43 -1.13
CA GLY A 243 10.61 18.46 -2.25
C GLY A 243 11.27 18.52 -3.62
N ALA A 244 10.54 18.11 -4.66
CA ALA A 244 10.87 18.42 -6.05
C ALA A 244 9.81 19.36 -6.62
N MET A 245 10.25 20.40 -7.31
CA MET A 245 9.40 21.35 -8.06
C MET A 245 8.32 22.08 -7.24
N VAL A 246 7.62 22.99 -7.91
CA VAL A 246 6.49 23.77 -7.38
C VAL A 246 5.23 23.27 -8.09
N SER A 247 4.19 22.95 -7.32
CA SER A 247 2.91 22.49 -7.87
C SER A 247 2.36 23.47 -8.94
N GLY A 248 2.11 22.98 -10.16
CA GLY A 248 1.39 23.74 -11.20
C GLY A 248 2.21 24.33 -12.35
N GLU A 249 3.51 24.06 -12.44
CA GLU A 249 4.34 24.36 -13.62
C GLU A 249 4.61 23.07 -14.43
N ASP A 250 4.92 23.18 -15.73
CA ASP A 250 5.21 22.05 -16.62
C ASP A 250 6.35 21.18 -16.03
N GLY A 251 5.98 20.07 -15.40
CA GLY A 251 6.82 19.27 -14.52
C GLY A 251 7.90 18.45 -15.24
N ALA A 252 8.77 17.83 -14.46
CA ALA A 252 9.78 16.88 -14.92
C ALA A 252 9.39 15.45 -14.55
N ASP A 253 9.42 14.54 -15.52
CA ASP A 253 9.12 13.13 -15.29
C ASP A 253 10.31 12.38 -14.66
N PHE A 254 10.06 11.51 -13.69
CA PHE A 254 11.05 10.61 -13.09
C PHE A 254 10.65 9.16 -13.37
N GLN A 255 11.55 8.41 -14.02
CA GLN A 255 11.32 7.02 -14.37
C GLN A 255 11.99 6.09 -13.35
N GLY A 256 11.28 5.74 -12.28
CA GLY A 256 11.77 4.85 -11.22
C GLY A 256 11.29 5.24 -9.83
N ASP A 257 11.91 4.64 -8.80
CA ASP A 257 11.58 4.93 -7.41
C ASP A 257 12.01 6.34 -7.01
N VAL A 258 11.12 7.01 -6.28
CA VAL A 258 11.32 8.37 -5.77
C VAL A 258 11.14 8.37 -4.26
N VAL A 259 12.08 8.99 -3.56
CA VAL A 259 12.03 9.19 -2.12
C VAL A 259 12.05 10.70 -1.84
N ASN A 260 11.01 11.23 -1.21
CA ASN A 260 10.87 12.68 -1.04
C ASN A 260 10.05 13.01 0.21
N LEU A 261 10.27 14.20 0.77
CA LEU A 261 9.39 14.81 1.76
C LEU A 261 8.12 15.31 1.05
N GLU A 262 6.94 14.97 1.58
CA GLU A 262 5.66 15.63 1.30
C GLU A 262 5.37 15.90 -0.19
N CYS A 263 4.82 14.94 -0.95
CA CYS A 263 4.09 15.05 -2.24
C CYS A 263 4.26 16.27 -3.21
N ASP A 264 5.39 16.96 -3.17
CA ASP A 264 5.70 18.12 -4.00
C ASP A 264 6.00 17.68 -5.44
N VAL A 265 6.37 16.40 -5.60
CA VAL A 265 6.38 15.71 -6.89
C VAL A 265 4.95 15.29 -7.22
N ASN A 266 4.42 15.73 -8.36
CA ASN A 266 3.16 15.19 -8.86
C ASN A 266 3.32 13.69 -9.12
N GLY A 267 2.47 12.85 -8.52
CA GLY A 267 2.56 11.40 -8.72
C GLY A 267 2.42 10.98 -10.19
N ASN A 268 1.78 11.82 -11.02
CA ASN A 268 1.75 11.61 -12.46
C ASN A 268 3.13 11.72 -13.10
N ASP A 269 4.05 12.49 -12.55
CA ASP A 269 5.40 12.67 -13.06
C ASP A 269 6.29 11.46 -12.72
N ILE A 270 5.87 10.60 -11.78
CA ILE A 270 6.53 9.33 -11.48
C ILE A 270 6.07 8.28 -12.48
N LYS A 271 6.92 7.98 -13.44
CA LYS A 271 6.69 7.02 -14.52
C LYS A 271 7.38 5.69 -14.25
N GLN A 272 6.91 4.63 -14.90
CA GLN A 272 7.62 3.36 -14.89
C GLN A 272 8.91 3.46 -15.73
N PRO A 273 10.01 2.80 -15.32
CA PRO A 273 11.23 2.73 -16.12
C PRO A 273 10.93 2.23 -17.53
N THR A 274 11.49 2.89 -18.53
CA THR A 274 11.42 2.47 -19.93
C THR A 274 12.83 2.32 -20.50
N PRO A 275 13.26 1.12 -20.93
CA PRO A 275 12.52 -0.14 -20.92
C PRO A 275 12.24 -0.64 -19.49
N ALA A 276 11.18 -1.44 -19.33
CA ALA A 276 10.85 -2.03 -18.04
C ALA A 276 12.04 -2.87 -17.52
N LEU A 277 12.40 -2.68 -16.24
CA LEU A 277 13.39 -3.56 -15.60
C LEU A 277 12.86 -5.00 -15.53
N ASN A 278 13.76 -5.97 -15.40
CA ASN A 278 13.42 -7.38 -15.22
C ASN A 278 13.89 -7.86 -13.84
N PRO A 279 12.98 -8.24 -12.92
CA PRO A 279 11.53 -8.31 -13.09
C PRO A 279 10.86 -6.93 -13.18
N PRO A 280 9.73 -6.81 -13.89
CA PRO A 280 8.98 -5.55 -13.94
C PRO A 280 8.48 -5.21 -12.54
N TYR A 281 8.57 -3.94 -12.19
CA TYR A 281 8.11 -3.44 -10.90
C TYR A 281 7.31 -2.16 -11.09
N LYS A 282 6.50 -1.82 -10.08
CA LYS A 282 5.82 -0.52 -10.00
C LYS A 282 6.68 0.45 -9.20
N ALA A 283 7.11 1.55 -9.84
CA ALA A 283 7.74 2.69 -9.18
C ALA A 283 7.01 3.07 -7.89
N GLN A 284 7.77 3.26 -6.81
CA GLN A 284 7.27 3.65 -5.51
C GLN A 284 7.63 5.09 -5.18
N PHE A 285 6.74 5.72 -4.42
CA PHE A 285 6.99 6.96 -3.71
C PHE A 285 7.14 6.62 -2.22
N ILE A 286 8.25 6.99 -1.61
CA ILE A 286 8.51 6.78 -0.17
C ILE A 286 8.74 8.14 0.49
N ASP A 287 8.09 8.36 1.62
CA ASP A 287 8.37 9.53 2.45
C ASP A 287 9.76 9.40 3.09
N ASN A 288 10.58 10.45 2.99
CA ASN A 288 11.91 10.47 3.58
C ASN A 288 11.90 10.62 5.12
N THR A 289 10.74 10.86 5.74
CA THR A 289 10.57 10.78 7.20
C THR A 289 10.63 9.34 7.69
N ILE A 290 10.26 8.38 6.84
CA ILE A 290 10.21 6.95 7.16
C ILE A 290 11.61 6.32 7.09
N VAL A 291 12.43 6.74 6.12
CA VAL A 291 13.81 6.27 5.96
C VAL A 291 14.73 7.49 5.91
N PRO A 292 15.67 7.64 6.85
CA PRO A 292 16.49 8.84 6.96
C PRO A 292 17.35 9.03 5.72
N PHE A 293 17.49 10.29 5.31
CA PHE A 293 18.39 10.69 4.23
C PHE A 293 19.85 10.39 4.62
N PRO A 294 20.64 9.69 3.78
CA PRO A 294 21.97 9.24 4.14
C PRO A 294 22.95 10.41 4.32
N ASN A 295 24.05 10.15 5.02
CA ASN A 295 25.17 11.09 5.11
C ASN A 295 26.06 10.99 3.86
N LEU A 296 26.58 12.13 3.41
CA LEU A 296 27.51 12.18 2.29
C LEU A 296 28.83 11.46 2.66
N PRO A 297 29.37 10.58 1.81
CA PRO A 297 30.68 9.99 2.04
C PRO A 297 31.77 11.05 2.06
N GLU A 298 32.71 10.93 3.00
CA GLU A 298 33.92 11.75 3.00
C GLU A 298 34.91 11.26 1.93
N PRO A 299 35.60 12.16 1.21
CA PRO A 299 36.66 11.76 0.29
C PRO A 299 37.78 11.00 1.02
N PRO A 300 38.35 9.94 0.44
CA PRO A 300 39.43 9.20 1.08
C PRO A 300 40.66 10.09 1.26
N THR A 301 41.17 10.13 2.48
CA THR A 301 42.38 10.90 2.82
C THR A 301 43.65 10.06 2.79
N SER A 302 43.53 8.73 2.68
CA SER A 302 44.66 7.79 2.70
C SER A 302 44.46 6.63 1.71
N PRO A 303 45.39 6.42 0.75
CA PRO A 303 46.50 7.31 0.42
C PRO A 303 46.00 8.68 -0.06
N PRO A 304 46.77 9.77 0.12
CA PRO A 304 46.38 11.06 -0.42
C PRO A 304 46.24 10.97 -1.95
N HIS A 305 45.23 11.67 -2.47
CA HIS A 305 45.00 11.77 -3.91
C HIS A 305 46.26 12.26 -4.64
N PRO A 306 46.54 11.83 -5.87
CA PRO A 306 47.65 12.38 -6.64
C PRO A 306 47.52 13.89 -6.86
N PRO A 307 48.62 14.67 -6.86
CA PRO A 307 48.54 16.14 -6.96
C PRO A 307 47.77 16.66 -8.18
N GLY A 308 47.84 15.94 -9.30
CA GLY A 308 47.09 16.28 -10.52
C GLY A 308 45.58 16.04 -10.42
N GLN A 309 45.12 15.28 -9.43
CA GLN A 309 43.71 14.92 -9.23
C GLN A 309 43.09 15.67 -8.04
N GLN A 310 43.75 16.71 -7.53
CA GLN A 310 43.28 17.52 -6.41
C GLN A 310 42.92 18.94 -6.84
N ASN A 311 41.91 19.52 -6.18
CA ASN A 311 41.50 20.93 -6.30
C ASN A 311 41.36 21.39 -7.77
N LEU A 312 40.72 20.55 -8.59
CA LEU A 312 40.52 20.82 -10.00
C LEU A 312 39.41 21.85 -10.19
N ALA A 313 39.66 22.87 -11.01
CA ALA A 313 38.63 23.75 -11.53
C ALA A 313 38.38 23.38 -13.00
N LEU A 314 37.23 22.77 -13.28
CA LEU A 314 36.91 22.28 -14.61
C LEU A 314 36.10 23.36 -15.36
N THR A 315 36.79 24.13 -16.19
CA THR A 315 36.21 25.27 -16.93
C THR A 315 36.32 25.13 -18.45
N SER A 316 36.65 23.93 -18.94
CA SER A 316 36.73 23.65 -20.37
C SER A 316 36.51 22.17 -20.66
N SER A 317 36.34 21.82 -21.93
CA SER A 317 36.17 20.42 -22.31
C SER A 317 37.38 19.56 -21.93
N GLU A 318 37.12 18.41 -21.30
CA GLU A 318 38.17 17.49 -20.84
C GLU A 318 37.64 16.05 -20.80
N THR A 319 38.53 15.07 -20.98
CA THR A 319 38.18 13.65 -20.94
C THR A 319 38.85 12.97 -19.77
N PHE A 320 38.08 12.27 -18.95
CA PHE A 320 38.56 11.55 -17.78
C PHE A 320 38.48 10.03 -17.97
N PRO A 321 39.44 9.25 -17.42
CA PRO A 321 40.67 9.73 -16.80
C PRO A 321 41.65 10.34 -17.80
N ARG A 322 42.47 11.30 -17.36
CA ARG A 322 43.43 12.03 -18.20
C ARG A 322 44.75 11.27 -18.22
N LEU A 323 44.75 10.14 -18.91
CA LEU A 323 45.92 9.24 -18.97
C LEU A 323 47.18 9.94 -19.48
N ALA A 324 47.03 10.90 -20.41
CA ALA A 324 48.14 11.69 -20.93
C ALA A 324 48.76 12.65 -19.89
N LEU A 325 48.02 13.01 -18.85
CA LEU A 325 48.49 13.82 -17.72
C LEU A 325 48.97 12.97 -16.53
N GLY A 326 48.92 11.64 -16.67
CA GLY A 326 49.38 10.71 -15.64
C GLY A 326 48.37 10.49 -14.50
N ASP A 327 47.07 10.67 -14.75
CA ASP A 327 46.04 10.24 -13.80
C ASP A 327 46.21 8.74 -13.48
N THR A 328 46.14 8.40 -12.20
CA THR A 328 46.28 7.02 -11.72
C THR A 328 45.07 6.62 -10.90
N PRO A 329 44.59 5.37 -11.01
CA PRO A 329 43.49 4.91 -10.18
C PRO A 329 43.98 4.67 -8.74
N SER A 330 43.03 4.74 -7.80
CA SER A 330 43.22 4.28 -6.42
C SER A 330 43.40 2.76 -6.37
N PRO A 331 43.82 2.18 -5.23
CA PRO A 331 44.02 0.73 -5.10
C PRO A 331 42.77 -0.12 -5.43
N SER A 332 41.57 0.46 -5.35
CA SER A 332 40.30 -0.16 -5.77
C SER A 332 40.01 -0.08 -7.27
N GLY A 333 40.92 0.48 -8.08
CA GLY A 333 40.76 0.63 -9.52
C GLY A 333 39.84 1.78 -9.93
N VAL A 334 39.72 2.82 -9.09
CA VAL A 334 38.82 3.96 -9.32
C VAL A 334 39.64 5.24 -9.48
N TYR A 335 39.36 6.04 -10.49
CA TYR A 335 39.98 7.35 -10.64
C TYR A 335 39.19 8.38 -9.84
N GLU A 336 39.79 8.84 -8.75
CA GLU A 336 39.16 9.74 -7.78
C GLU A 336 39.73 11.15 -7.92
N TYR A 337 38.85 12.16 -7.94
CA TYR A 337 39.24 13.55 -8.12
C TYR A 337 38.56 14.46 -7.10
N ILE A 338 39.34 15.36 -6.50
CA ILE A 338 38.80 16.48 -5.72
C ILE A 338 38.63 17.66 -6.67
N VAL A 339 37.39 18.11 -6.84
CA VAL A 339 37.00 19.14 -7.80
C VAL A 339 36.44 20.33 -7.03
N ASP A 340 37.02 21.51 -7.22
CA ASP A 340 36.55 22.73 -6.58
C ASP A 340 35.26 23.23 -7.23
N ASN A 341 35.14 23.16 -8.56
CA ASN A 341 33.90 23.44 -9.30
C ASN A 341 33.95 22.85 -10.71
N ILE A 342 32.77 22.73 -11.32
CA ILE A 342 32.59 22.43 -12.74
C ILE A 342 31.76 23.56 -13.32
N ASN A 343 32.33 24.38 -14.19
CA ASN A 343 31.64 25.50 -14.82
C ASN A 343 32.06 25.62 -16.28
N LEU A 344 31.29 24.97 -17.15
CA LEU A 344 31.57 24.85 -18.57
C LEU A 344 30.74 25.85 -19.36
N ASP A 345 31.34 26.41 -20.42
CA ASP A 345 30.63 27.27 -21.38
C ASP A 345 29.77 26.43 -22.35
N ASP A 346 28.89 27.12 -23.09
CA ASP A 346 28.04 26.46 -24.09
C ASP A 346 28.89 25.76 -25.17
N GLY A 347 28.63 24.48 -25.38
CA GLY A 347 29.36 23.64 -26.32
C GLY A 347 30.57 22.91 -25.72
N GLU A 348 30.94 23.23 -24.47
CA GLU A 348 31.94 22.48 -23.73
C GLU A 348 31.33 21.31 -22.96
N LYS A 349 32.10 20.23 -22.81
CA LYS A 349 31.65 19.05 -22.06
C LYS A 349 32.80 18.34 -21.37
N ILE A 350 32.51 17.76 -20.21
CA ILE A 350 33.35 16.73 -19.61
C ILE A 350 32.90 15.37 -20.15
N THR A 351 33.82 14.58 -20.68
CA THR A 351 33.54 13.21 -21.17
C THR A 351 34.21 12.20 -20.27
N ILE A 352 33.47 11.19 -19.82
CA ILE A 352 34.03 10.03 -19.11
C ILE A 352 34.27 8.92 -20.11
N THR A 353 35.49 8.38 -20.10
CA THR A 353 35.86 7.23 -20.93
C THR A 353 35.04 6.01 -20.53
N ALA A 354 34.28 5.47 -21.48
CA ALA A 354 33.44 4.32 -21.25
C ALA A 354 34.22 3.11 -20.70
N GLY A 355 33.71 2.51 -19.62
CA GLY A 355 34.30 1.38 -18.93
C GLY A 355 35.27 1.75 -17.80
N GLU A 356 35.74 2.99 -17.74
CA GLU A 356 36.54 3.48 -16.63
C GLU A 356 35.63 3.84 -15.44
N ARG A 357 36.12 3.65 -14.21
CA ARG A 357 35.40 4.08 -12.99
C ARG A 357 35.95 5.41 -12.51
N VAL A 358 35.12 6.43 -12.50
CA VAL A 358 35.49 7.81 -12.16
C VAL A 358 34.60 8.32 -11.03
N VAL A 359 35.22 8.92 -10.01
CA VAL A 359 34.53 9.54 -8.88
C VAL A 359 34.99 10.98 -8.74
N PHE A 360 34.03 11.90 -8.73
CA PHE A 360 34.25 13.32 -8.46
C PHE A 360 33.73 13.69 -7.08
N TYR A 361 34.62 14.18 -6.22
CA TYR A 361 34.27 14.83 -4.96
C TYR A 361 34.25 16.35 -5.19
N VAL A 362 33.05 16.92 -5.33
CA VAL A 362 32.86 18.31 -5.78
C VAL A 362 32.53 19.23 -4.59
N LYS A 363 33.26 20.33 -4.44
CA LYS A 363 33.01 21.32 -3.37
C LYS A 363 32.04 22.41 -3.77
N GLY A 364 32.14 22.89 -5.01
CA GLY A 364 31.39 24.01 -5.54
C GLY A 364 30.20 23.59 -6.41
N ASN A 365 29.74 24.51 -7.25
CA ASN A 365 28.64 24.25 -8.17
C ASN A 365 29.08 23.37 -9.35
N ILE A 366 28.10 22.68 -9.94
CA ILE A 366 28.23 21.99 -11.23
C ILE A 366 27.29 22.69 -12.20
N ASN A 367 27.84 23.27 -13.25
CA ASN A 367 27.10 23.96 -14.30
C ASN A 367 27.73 23.61 -15.65
N GLY A 368 27.08 22.78 -16.44
CA GLY A 368 27.61 22.37 -17.74
C GLY A 368 27.18 20.97 -18.18
N ALA A 369 27.73 20.53 -19.31
CA ALA A 369 27.50 19.21 -19.87
C ALA A 369 28.51 18.18 -19.35
N ILE A 370 28.01 17.05 -18.88
CA ILE A 370 28.80 15.86 -18.56
C ILE A 370 28.26 14.71 -19.39
N GLU A 371 29.13 14.02 -20.09
CA GLU A 371 28.81 12.89 -20.96
C GLU A 371 29.46 11.63 -20.42
N HIS A 372 28.63 10.61 -20.22
CA HIS A 372 29.07 9.25 -19.97
C HIS A 372 28.01 8.34 -20.57
N ASP A 373 28.36 7.65 -21.66
CA ASP A 373 27.44 6.85 -22.46
C ASP A 373 27.94 5.41 -22.60
N CYS A 374 27.30 4.48 -21.88
CA CYS A 374 27.58 3.06 -21.99
C CYS A 374 26.73 2.32 -23.03
N SER A 375 25.79 3.00 -23.71
CA SER A 375 24.80 2.32 -24.57
C SER A 375 25.39 1.60 -25.78
N GLY A 376 26.57 2.04 -26.24
CA GLY A 376 27.30 1.45 -27.36
C GLY A 376 28.44 0.50 -26.96
N VAL A 377 28.61 0.22 -25.67
CA VAL A 377 29.75 -0.55 -25.16
C VAL A 377 29.40 -2.04 -25.14
N THR A 378 30.29 -2.86 -25.69
CA THR A 378 30.17 -4.31 -25.69
C THR A 378 31.28 -4.98 -24.89
N GLU A 379 31.00 -6.20 -24.44
CA GLU A 379 31.98 -7.08 -23.78
C GLU A 379 33.29 -7.18 -24.58
N PRO A 380 34.47 -7.19 -23.93
CA PRO A 380 34.69 -7.41 -22.49
C PRO A 380 34.66 -6.15 -21.62
N THR A 381 34.38 -4.97 -22.22
CA THR A 381 34.40 -3.70 -21.50
C THR A 381 33.11 -3.56 -20.70
N VAL A 382 33.22 -3.55 -19.36
CA VAL A 382 32.09 -3.37 -18.46
C VAL A 382 31.87 -1.87 -18.24
N CYS A 383 30.86 -1.30 -18.90
CA CYS A 383 30.40 0.06 -18.68
C CYS A 383 29.00 0.04 -18.09
N LYS A 384 28.83 0.64 -16.92
CA LYS A 384 27.56 0.70 -16.19
C LYS A 384 27.25 2.14 -15.76
N PRO A 385 25.99 2.50 -15.50
CA PRO A 385 25.65 3.83 -15.01
C PRO A 385 26.39 4.27 -13.75
N GLY A 386 26.67 3.35 -12.81
CA GLY A 386 27.45 3.65 -11.62
C GLY A 386 28.96 3.76 -11.83
N ASN A 387 29.48 3.67 -13.06
CA ASN A 387 30.91 3.93 -13.34
C ASN A 387 31.30 5.40 -13.09
N LEU A 388 30.37 6.34 -13.30
CA LEU A 388 30.54 7.74 -12.92
C LEU A 388 29.75 8.01 -11.63
N GLN A 389 30.44 8.47 -10.59
CA GLN A 389 29.82 8.88 -9.33
C GLN A 389 30.27 10.29 -8.95
N ILE A 390 29.33 11.13 -8.53
CA ILE A 390 29.57 12.51 -8.13
C ILE A 390 29.08 12.67 -6.70
N TYR A 391 29.99 12.96 -5.78
CA TYR A 391 29.70 13.28 -4.39
C TYR A 391 29.96 14.76 -4.17
N ALA A 392 28.93 15.55 -3.89
CA ALA A 392 29.08 17.00 -3.76
C ALA A 392 28.71 17.49 -2.36
N ASP A 393 29.63 18.21 -1.70
CA ASP A 393 29.51 18.62 -0.30
C ASP A 393 29.08 20.09 -0.10
N GLY A 394 29.12 20.91 -1.13
CA GLY A 394 28.63 22.29 -1.11
C GLY A 394 29.52 23.26 -0.35
N SER A 395 30.63 22.79 0.22
CA SER A 395 31.53 23.59 1.05
C SER A 395 32.13 24.79 0.32
N GLY A 396 32.16 24.75 -1.02
CA GLY A 396 32.66 25.81 -1.90
C GLY A 396 31.59 26.79 -2.40
N SER A 397 30.32 26.69 -1.97
CA SER A 397 29.22 27.53 -2.49
C SER A 397 28.22 27.93 -1.40
N ALA A 398 27.82 29.20 -1.37
CA ALA A 398 26.75 29.67 -0.47
C ALA A 398 25.36 29.20 -0.93
N THR A 399 25.20 28.93 -2.22
CA THR A 399 23.97 28.42 -2.85
C THR A 399 24.36 27.23 -3.73
N PRO A 400 24.61 26.06 -3.13
CA PRO A 400 25.09 24.89 -3.85
C PRO A 400 24.04 24.42 -4.87
N GLN A 401 24.45 24.35 -6.14
CA GLN A 401 23.58 24.03 -7.28
C GLN A 401 24.27 23.09 -8.27
N ILE A 402 23.51 22.10 -8.74
CA ILE A 402 23.88 21.24 -9.87
C ILE A 402 22.88 21.51 -10.99
N CYS A 403 23.35 22.15 -12.05
CA CYS A 403 22.62 22.35 -13.27
C CYS A 403 23.30 21.61 -14.43
N LEU A 404 22.77 20.44 -14.76
CA LEU A 404 23.20 19.66 -15.91
C LEU A 404 22.63 20.27 -17.18
N LYS A 405 23.49 20.48 -18.18
CA LYS A 405 23.12 21.12 -19.45
C LYS A 405 23.48 20.21 -20.62
N GLY A 406 22.82 20.46 -21.75
CA GLY A 406 23.17 19.87 -23.04
C GLY A 406 22.28 18.70 -23.46
N ASP A 407 22.65 18.12 -24.60
CA ASP A 407 21.89 17.07 -25.29
C ASP A 407 22.58 15.69 -25.20
N GLN A 408 23.64 15.58 -24.40
CA GLN A 408 24.42 14.35 -24.24
C GLN A 408 23.71 13.36 -23.32
N ARG A 409 24.06 12.07 -23.47
CA ARG A 409 23.66 11.04 -22.53
C ARG A 409 24.62 11.06 -21.33
N LEU A 410 24.04 11.14 -20.14
CA LEU A 410 24.72 11.02 -18.87
C LEU A 410 24.23 9.77 -18.16
N GLU A 411 25.15 8.86 -17.87
CA GLU A 411 24.88 7.71 -17.01
C GLU A 411 25.71 7.85 -15.73
N ALA A 412 25.07 8.14 -14.60
CA ALA A 412 25.79 8.54 -13.39
C ALA A 412 25.01 8.32 -12.09
N PHE A 413 25.73 8.23 -10.99
CA PHE A 413 25.19 8.45 -9.65
C PHE A 413 25.59 9.84 -9.15
N ILE A 414 24.63 10.66 -8.74
CA ILE A 414 24.88 11.98 -8.15
C ILE A 414 24.33 11.99 -6.73
N PHE A 415 25.18 12.26 -5.74
CA PHE A 415 24.80 12.46 -4.35
C PHE A 415 25.31 13.81 -3.84
N ALA A 416 24.39 14.73 -3.63
CA ALA A 416 24.65 16.12 -3.33
C ALA A 416 23.61 16.66 -2.33
N ARG A 417 23.69 16.19 -1.08
CA ARG A 417 22.67 16.36 -0.04
C ARG A 417 22.13 17.80 0.08
N ASP A 418 23.00 18.79 0.04
CA ASP A 418 22.62 20.19 0.27
C ASP A 418 22.31 20.97 -1.01
N TYR A 419 22.40 20.33 -2.19
CA TYR A 419 22.29 20.99 -3.48
C TYR A 419 20.86 21.02 -4.01
N SER A 420 20.50 22.15 -4.61
CA SER A 420 19.43 22.16 -5.60
C SER A 420 19.91 21.50 -6.88
N LEU A 421 19.14 20.54 -7.38
CA LEU A 421 19.41 19.77 -8.59
C LEU A 421 18.52 20.23 -9.73
N GLY A 422 19.03 20.14 -10.94
CA GLY A 422 18.30 20.50 -12.14
C GLY A 422 19.00 20.01 -13.39
N LYS A 423 18.21 19.85 -14.45
CA LYS A 423 18.70 19.51 -15.77
C LYS A 423 17.93 20.30 -16.82
N SER A 424 18.65 20.82 -17.80
CA SER A 424 18.12 21.50 -18.98
C SER A 424 18.72 20.88 -20.26
N GLY A 425 18.02 21.04 -21.38
CA GLY A 425 18.37 20.36 -22.64
C GLY A 425 17.71 18.99 -22.79
N ASN A 426 17.98 18.32 -23.92
CA ASN A 426 17.30 17.08 -24.31
C ASN A 426 18.12 15.82 -24.00
N GLY A 427 19.24 15.95 -23.32
CA GLY A 427 20.11 14.82 -22.96
C GLY A 427 19.37 13.77 -22.12
N ALA A 428 19.75 12.50 -22.22
CA ALA A 428 19.20 11.47 -21.33
C ALA A 428 20.03 11.40 -20.05
N PHE A 429 19.38 11.34 -18.88
CA PHE A 429 20.07 11.03 -17.63
C PHE A 429 19.56 9.67 -17.11
N VAL A 430 20.43 8.65 -17.17
CA VAL A 430 20.15 7.31 -16.67
C VAL A 430 21.01 7.04 -15.44
N GLY A 431 20.40 6.98 -14.27
CA GLY A 431 21.11 6.64 -13.04
C GLY A 431 20.32 7.02 -11.81
N ALA A 432 20.92 7.81 -10.92
CA ALA A 432 20.25 8.31 -9.72
C ALA A 432 20.77 9.70 -9.32
N ALA A 433 19.85 10.55 -8.84
CA ALA A 433 20.14 11.93 -8.46
C ALA A 433 19.58 12.21 -7.06
N TRP A 434 20.47 12.43 -6.10
CA TRP A 434 20.11 12.65 -4.70
C TRP A 434 20.56 14.01 -4.25
N GLY A 435 19.67 14.78 -3.62
CA GLY A 435 20.03 16.11 -3.13
C GLY A 435 18.97 16.78 -2.29
N LYS A 436 19.01 18.11 -2.21
CA LYS A 436 18.11 18.87 -1.35
C LYS A 436 16.73 18.98 -1.98
N ASN A 437 16.69 19.37 -3.25
CA ASN A 437 15.47 19.52 -4.03
C ASN A 437 15.78 19.41 -5.52
N TRP A 438 14.75 19.23 -6.34
CA TRP A 438 14.89 19.21 -7.80
C TRP A 438 14.09 20.34 -8.45
N GLY A 439 14.63 20.97 -9.49
CA GLY A 439 13.94 21.95 -10.32
C GLY A 439 13.70 23.32 -9.67
N LYS A 440 14.31 23.61 -8.51
CA LYS A 440 14.24 24.93 -7.86
C LYS A 440 15.37 25.89 -8.29
N ILE A 441 16.00 25.62 -9.44
CA ILE A 441 17.08 26.43 -10.03
C ILE A 441 16.50 27.20 -11.25
N PRO A 442 16.50 28.54 -11.25
CA PRO A 442 16.01 29.32 -12.38
C PRO A 442 16.70 28.95 -13.69
N GLY A 443 15.92 28.63 -14.72
CA GLY A 443 16.43 28.26 -16.04
C GLY A 443 17.05 26.85 -16.13
N CYS A 444 17.06 26.08 -15.03
CA CYS A 444 17.55 24.70 -15.00
C CYS A 444 16.48 23.73 -14.53
N VAL A 445 15.37 23.76 -15.26
CA VAL A 445 14.19 22.93 -15.01
C VAL A 445 13.99 22.01 -16.20
N SER A 446 13.80 20.71 -15.94
CA SER A 446 13.46 19.73 -16.99
C SER A 446 12.00 19.91 -17.38
N GLY A 447 11.67 21.04 -18.00
CA GLY A 447 10.29 21.41 -18.31
C GLY A 447 9.66 20.58 -19.42
N ASN A 448 8.36 20.81 -19.67
CA ASN A 448 7.53 20.16 -20.69
C ASN A 448 7.34 18.64 -20.49
N ASN A 449 7.24 18.15 -19.24
CA ASN A 449 7.10 16.72 -18.92
C ASN A 449 8.25 15.88 -19.50
N ALA A 450 9.44 16.48 -19.62
CA ALA A 450 10.62 15.76 -20.06
C ALA A 450 11.11 14.83 -18.95
N VAL A 451 11.61 13.65 -19.33
CA VAL A 451 12.20 12.72 -18.36
C VAL A 451 13.51 13.32 -17.82
N ALA A 452 13.48 13.70 -16.55
CA ALA A 452 14.60 14.25 -15.81
C ALA A 452 15.64 13.17 -15.48
N VAL A 453 15.20 12.05 -14.91
CA VAL A 453 16.06 10.93 -14.49
C VAL A 453 15.35 9.61 -14.75
N THR A 454 16.06 8.65 -15.33
CA THR A 454 15.66 7.24 -15.43
C THR A 454 16.53 6.39 -14.51
N GLN A 455 15.93 5.56 -13.66
CA GLN A 455 16.67 4.69 -12.74
C GLN A 455 17.60 3.74 -13.49
N GLY A 456 18.88 3.69 -13.10
CA GLY A 456 19.86 2.82 -13.75
C GLY A 456 21.06 2.37 -12.94
N VAL A 457 21.28 2.92 -11.74
CA VAL A 457 22.43 2.55 -10.89
C VAL A 457 22.05 1.41 -9.94
N GLU A 458 22.91 0.42 -9.79
CA GLU A 458 22.77 -0.65 -8.79
C GLU A 458 23.51 -0.34 -7.49
N TRP A 459 22.99 -0.82 -6.36
CA TRP A 459 23.66 -0.67 -5.05
C TRP A 459 25.09 -1.21 -5.04
N THR A 460 25.34 -2.27 -5.81
CA THR A 460 26.65 -2.92 -5.94
C THR A 460 27.66 -2.12 -6.77
N GLU A 461 27.22 -1.10 -7.49
CA GLU A 461 28.10 -0.25 -8.31
C GLU A 461 28.72 0.89 -7.50
N LEU A 462 28.05 1.31 -6.42
CA LEU A 462 28.48 2.42 -5.56
C LEU A 462 29.81 2.10 -4.87
N ILE A 463 30.70 3.10 -4.79
CA ILE A 463 31.99 2.92 -4.08
C ILE A 463 31.82 2.90 -2.56
N THR A 464 30.72 3.49 -2.07
CA THR A 464 30.33 3.50 -0.65
C THR A 464 28.94 2.87 -0.53
N ASN A 465 28.76 2.01 0.48
CA ASN A 465 27.43 1.47 0.76
C ASN A 465 26.54 2.58 1.35
N LEU A 466 25.62 3.08 0.54
CA LEU A 466 24.63 4.08 0.91
C LEU A 466 23.23 3.50 1.11
N LYS A 467 23.11 2.17 1.05
CA LYS A 467 21.84 1.50 1.29
C LYS A 467 21.47 1.67 2.76
N PRO A 468 20.23 2.07 3.07
CA PRO A 468 19.75 2.10 4.45
C PRO A 468 19.95 0.76 5.14
N ASP A 469 20.30 0.80 6.42
CA ASP A 469 20.53 -0.41 7.21
C ASP A 469 19.22 -1.17 7.42
N ASP A 470 19.33 -2.50 7.63
CA ASP A 470 18.16 -3.36 7.83
C ASP A 470 17.30 -2.89 9.02
N SER A 471 17.91 -2.29 10.06
CA SER A 471 17.18 -1.74 11.20
C SER A 471 16.27 -0.57 10.81
N ASP A 472 16.76 0.34 9.95
CA ASP A 472 15.98 1.50 9.49
C ASP A 472 14.83 1.04 8.61
N LEU A 473 15.10 0.05 7.75
CA LEU A 473 14.07 -0.57 6.92
C LEU A 473 13.04 -1.37 7.74
N ASP A 474 13.45 -2.01 8.84
CA ASP A 474 12.55 -2.74 9.74
C ASP A 474 11.73 -1.82 10.63
N GLU A 475 12.26 -0.66 11.01
CA GLU A 475 11.50 0.39 11.66
C GLU A 475 10.46 0.98 10.69
N ALA A 476 10.89 1.37 9.49
CA ALA A 476 10.02 1.80 8.40
C ALA A 476 8.90 0.80 8.10
N ALA A 477 9.23 -0.49 8.11
CA ALA A 477 8.28 -1.55 7.80
C ALA A 477 7.17 -1.72 8.85
N ARG A 478 7.36 -1.23 10.07
CA ARG A 478 6.31 -1.21 11.11
C ARG A 478 5.31 -0.09 10.89
N TYR A 479 5.75 1.04 10.33
CA TYR A 479 4.85 2.17 10.02
C TYR A 479 3.98 1.92 8.78
N LEU A 480 4.31 0.91 7.95
CA LEU A 480 3.54 0.53 6.77
C LEU A 480 3.09 -0.94 6.83
N PRO A 481 2.20 -1.34 7.74
CA PRO A 481 1.80 -2.75 7.87
C PRO A 481 1.07 -3.27 6.63
N GLN A 482 1.24 -4.55 6.32
CA GLN A 482 0.47 -5.28 5.30
C GLN A 482 -0.50 -6.24 5.98
N LEU A 483 -1.76 -6.23 5.55
CA LEU A 483 -2.72 -7.25 5.96
C LEU A 483 -2.50 -8.54 5.16
N GLY A 484 -2.42 -9.65 5.88
CA GLY A 484 -2.46 -10.97 5.31
C GLY A 484 -3.85 -11.41 4.87
N LYS A 485 -3.93 -12.63 4.35
CA LYS A 485 -5.20 -13.31 4.13
C LYS A 485 -5.79 -13.76 5.46
N THR A 486 -7.11 -13.92 5.51
CA THR A 486 -7.79 -14.55 6.65
C THR A 486 -7.15 -15.90 6.98
N ALA A 487 -6.59 -16.03 8.18
CA ALA A 487 -5.93 -17.27 8.62
C ALA A 487 -6.89 -18.19 9.37
N ASN A 488 -7.87 -17.63 10.08
CA ASN A 488 -8.91 -18.38 10.76
C ASN A 488 -10.27 -17.75 10.51
N TRP A 489 -11.28 -18.61 10.37
CA TRP A 489 -12.68 -18.25 10.23
C TRP A 489 -13.50 -19.11 11.19
N CYS A 490 -14.18 -18.48 12.14
CA CYS A 490 -14.90 -19.18 13.19
C CYS A 490 -16.28 -18.56 13.41
N GLU A 491 -17.32 -19.39 13.36
CA GLU A 491 -18.67 -19.00 13.76
C GLU A 491 -18.83 -19.21 15.27
N GLU A 492 -19.37 -18.22 15.98
CA GLU A 492 -19.71 -18.34 17.40
C GLU A 492 -21.17 -17.93 17.67
N PRO A 493 -21.75 -18.36 18.81
CA PRO A 493 -23.08 -17.93 19.22
C PRO A 493 -23.19 -16.40 19.35
N ILE A 494 -24.33 -15.84 18.95
CA ILE A 494 -24.55 -14.38 18.94
C ILE A 494 -24.55 -13.80 20.36
N ASP A 495 -24.96 -14.60 21.35
CA ASP A 495 -24.99 -14.27 22.78
C ASP A 495 -23.64 -14.42 23.49
N THR A 496 -22.55 -14.67 22.74
CA THR A 496 -21.20 -14.76 23.30
C THR A 496 -20.79 -13.40 23.88
N ALA A 497 -20.48 -13.37 25.18
CA ALA A 497 -20.05 -12.16 25.87
C ALA A 497 -18.72 -11.62 25.30
N ALA A 498 -18.55 -10.30 25.30
CA ALA A 498 -17.31 -9.65 24.87
C ALA A 498 -16.11 -10.18 25.68
N GLY A 499 -15.07 -10.65 24.99
CA GLY A 499 -13.87 -11.24 25.62
C GLY A 499 -14.01 -12.71 26.04
N ALA A 500 -15.18 -13.33 25.88
CA ALA A 500 -15.41 -14.76 26.10
C ALA A 500 -15.38 -15.58 24.79
N SER A 501 -14.95 -14.96 23.68
CA SER A 501 -14.88 -15.62 22.38
C SER A 501 -13.94 -16.81 22.44
N VAL A 502 -14.47 -17.99 22.10
CA VAL A 502 -13.71 -19.24 21.96
C VAL A 502 -12.94 -19.31 20.64
N CYS A 503 -13.19 -18.35 19.74
CA CYS A 503 -12.61 -18.27 18.40
C CYS A 503 -11.32 -17.44 18.35
N VAL A 504 -11.02 -16.66 19.40
CA VAL A 504 -9.77 -15.89 19.50
C VAL A 504 -8.65 -16.84 19.91
N PRO A 505 -7.51 -16.87 19.18
CA PRO A 505 -6.35 -17.66 19.59
C PRO A 505 -5.95 -17.24 21.00
N SER A 506 -5.97 -18.17 21.95
CA SER A 506 -5.43 -17.92 23.27
C SER A 506 -3.92 -17.67 23.12
N PRO A 507 -3.34 -16.60 23.69
CA PRO A 507 -1.89 -16.49 23.73
C PRO A 507 -1.34 -17.75 24.40
N PRO A 508 -0.24 -18.34 23.90
CA PRO A 508 0.36 -19.48 24.57
C PRO A 508 0.63 -19.09 26.03
N PRO A 509 0.37 -20.00 27.00
CA PRO A 509 0.68 -19.71 28.38
C PRO A 509 2.15 -19.29 28.46
N SER A 510 2.41 -18.12 29.05
CA SER A 510 3.77 -17.65 29.27
C SER A 510 4.54 -18.72 30.04
N PRO A 511 5.78 -19.06 29.63
CA PRO A 511 6.58 -20.07 30.30
C PRO A 511 6.91 -19.71 31.75
#